data_AF-A0A2E9YJU3-F1
#
_entry.id   AF-A0A2E9YJU3-F1
#
_cell.length_a   1.000
_cell.length_b   1.000
_cell.length_c   1.000
_cell.angle_alpha   90.00
_cell.angle_beta   90.00
_cell.angle_gamma   90.00
#
_symmetry.space_group_name_H-M   'P 1'
#
loop_
_entity.id
_entity.type
_entity.pdbx_description
1 polymer ?
#
loop_
_entity_poly.entity_id
_entity_poly.type
_entity_poly.pdbx_seq_one_letter_code
_entity_poly.pdbx_strand_id
1 'polypeptide(L)'
;MKNDEVLSIQRYLRMVFENDSINLRKKDSESNMVNFFVSEENFGEISKDIDPDELDISYSLNVPLKKSLKDTDSLENTLRKIFENSKIILSERGSIEDSKEVTISKTDGDDEFIGVVFEDDNDSCTFSMPILDFDL
;
A
#
# COMPACT_ATOMS: atom_id res chain seq x y z
N MET A 1 -8.97 -1.82 15.13
CA MET A 1 -8.03 -0.70 15.03
C MET A 1 -8.36 0.36 16.06
N LYS A 2 -7.58 0.36 17.14
CA LYS A 2 -7.51 1.40 18.17
C LYS A 2 -6.85 2.66 17.61
N ASN A 3 -6.99 3.79 18.29
CA ASN A 3 -6.51 5.09 17.76
C ASN A 3 -4.97 5.15 17.65
N ASP A 4 -4.28 4.59 18.62
CA ASP A 4 -2.82 4.44 18.65
C ASP A 4 -2.32 3.61 17.46
N GLU A 5 -2.93 2.46 17.19
CA GLU A 5 -2.61 1.62 16.01
C GLU A 5 -2.71 2.44 14.71
N VAL A 6 -3.82 3.18 14.53
CA VAL A 6 -4.04 4.02 13.34
C VAL A 6 -2.98 5.12 13.21
N LEU A 7 -2.60 5.76 14.32
CA LEU A 7 -1.59 6.82 14.31
C LEU A 7 -0.19 6.28 13.99
N SER A 8 0.16 5.10 14.51
CA SER A 8 1.43 4.44 14.18
C SER A 8 1.50 4.06 12.69
N ILE A 9 0.46 3.41 12.16
CA ILE A 9 0.40 3.07 10.73
C ILE A 9 0.47 4.33 9.86
N GLN A 10 -0.26 5.38 10.21
CA GLN A 10 -0.20 6.65 9.47
C GLN A 10 1.22 7.23 9.47
N ARG A 11 1.91 7.23 10.63
CA ARG A 11 3.27 7.73 10.74
C ARG A 11 4.24 6.90 9.89
N TYR A 12 4.11 5.58 9.93
CA TYR A 12 4.91 4.66 9.12
C TYR A 12 4.72 4.95 7.62
N LEU A 13 3.48 5.01 7.13
CA LEU A 13 3.20 5.28 5.72
C LEU A 13 3.74 6.64 5.26
N ARG A 14 3.61 7.70 6.07
CA ARG A 14 4.19 9.02 5.78
C ARG A 14 5.71 8.95 5.63
N MET A 15 6.38 8.13 6.43
CA MET A 15 7.82 7.93 6.38
C MET A 15 8.24 7.12 5.16
N VAL A 16 7.59 5.99 4.87
CA VAL A 16 7.88 5.15 3.70
C VAL A 16 7.71 5.92 2.40
N PHE A 17 6.57 6.60 2.24
CA PHE A 17 6.24 7.34 1.02
C PHE A 17 6.77 8.78 1.01
N GLU A 18 7.45 9.24 2.06
CA GLU A 18 7.91 10.63 2.22
C GLU A 18 6.79 11.66 1.94
N ASN A 19 5.55 11.34 2.35
CA ASN A 19 4.35 12.13 2.05
C ASN A 19 3.50 12.40 3.31
N ASP A 20 3.56 13.61 3.85
CA ASP A 20 2.79 14.05 5.02
C ASP A 20 1.28 14.21 4.76
N SER A 21 0.84 14.24 3.51
CA SER A 21 -0.59 14.33 3.12
C SER A 21 -1.36 13.03 3.36
N ILE A 22 -0.65 11.92 3.64
CA ILE A 22 -1.28 10.63 3.97
C ILE A 22 -2.05 10.75 5.29
N ASN A 23 -3.32 10.34 5.28
CA ASN A 23 -4.18 10.34 6.46
C ASN A 23 -5.01 9.06 6.54
N LEU A 24 -5.22 8.55 7.75
CA LEU A 24 -6.07 7.40 8.01
C LEU A 24 -7.32 7.81 8.78
N ARG A 25 -8.49 7.39 8.31
CA ARG A 25 -9.76 7.69 8.95
C ARG A 25 -10.50 6.40 9.24
N LYS A 26 -10.94 6.23 10.50
CA LYS A 26 -11.70 5.05 10.90
C LYS A 26 -13.02 4.96 10.14
N LYS A 27 -13.43 3.74 9.81
CA LYS A 27 -14.79 3.45 9.37
C LYS A 27 -15.68 3.31 10.60
N ASP A 28 -16.81 4.04 10.64
CA ASP A 28 -17.74 4.01 11.78
C ASP A 28 -18.35 2.61 12.00
N SER A 29 -18.48 1.82 10.93
CA SER A 29 -19.13 0.50 10.92
C SER A 29 -18.17 -0.68 11.08
N GLU A 30 -16.86 -0.48 10.93
CA GLU A 30 -15.90 -1.58 10.80
C GLU A 30 -14.68 -1.34 11.69
N SER A 31 -14.68 -1.99 12.85
CA SER A 31 -13.65 -1.77 13.86
C SER A 31 -12.25 -2.19 13.40
N ASN A 32 -12.12 -3.09 12.42
CA ASN A 32 -10.84 -3.63 11.94
C ASN A 32 -10.35 -3.02 10.63
N MET A 33 -11.02 -1.98 10.13
CA MET A 33 -10.62 -1.31 8.89
C MET A 33 -10.55 0.20 9.05
N VAL A 34 -9.63 0.81 8.32
CA VAL A 34 -9.56 2.26 8.18
C VAL A 34 -9.40 2.63 6.72
N ASN A 35 -10.00 3.75 6.33
CA ASN A 35 -9.86 4.30 4.99
C ASN A 35 -8.49 4.99 4.87
N PHE A 36 -7.84 4.79 3.73
CA PHE A 36 -6.56 5.39 3.36
C PHE A 36 -6.80 6.60 2.46
N PHE A 37 -6.40 7.77 2.95
CA PHE A 37 -6.52 9.03 2.22
C PHE A 37 -5.14 9.59 1.88
N VAL A 38 -5.04 10.22 0.71
CA VAL A 38 -3.97 11.16 0.40
C VAL A 38 -4.63 12.52 0.14
N SER A 39 -4.23 13.52 0.91
CA SER A 39 -4.95 14.78 1.02
C SER A 39 -6.41 14.53 1.45
N GLU A 40 -7.39 14.81 0.58
CA GLU A 40 -8.83 14.64 0.86
C GLU A 40 -9.48 13.48 0.06
N GLU A 41 -8.72 12.80 -0.79
CA GLU A 41 -9.23 11.72 -1.64
C GLU A 41 -8.96 10.35 -1.00
N ASN A 42 -9.97 9.48 -1.02
CA ASN A 42 -9.85 8.10 -0.53
C ASN A 42 -9.34 7.22 -1.66
N PHE A 43 -8.21 6.56 -1.43
CA PHE A 43 -7.59 5.67 -2.41
C PHE A 43 -7.67 4.20 -2.04
N GLY A 44 -8.12 3.87 -0.84
CA GLY A 44 -8.15 2.47 -0.42
C GLY A 44 -8.44 2.29 1.06
N GLU A 45 -8.03 1.15 1.57
CA GLU A 45 -8.24 0.82 2.97
C GLU A 45 -7.09 0.02 3.54
N ILE A 46 -6.95 0.10 4.85
CA ILE A 46 -6.07 -0.76 5.61
C ILE A 46 -6.96 -1.68 6.43
N SER A 47 -6.73 -2.98 6.28
CA SER A 47 -7.34 -4.02 7.10
C SER A 47 -6.34 -4.50 8.14
N LYS A 48 -6.84 -4.81 9.33
CA LYS A 48 -6.08 -5.50 10.37
C LYS A 48 -6.28 -6.99 10.16
N ASP A 49 -5.19 -7.72 9.93
CA ASP A 49 -5.22 -9.17 9.93
C ASP A 49 -5.00 -9.67 11.37
N ILE A 50 -5.81 -10.64 11.77
CA ILE A 50 -5.74 -11.24 13.10
C ILE A 50 -5.79 -12.74 12.89
N ASP A 51 -4.62 -13.34 12.79
CA ASP A 51 -4.49 -14.78 12.90
C ASP A 51 -4.54 -15.16 14.41
N PRO A 52 -5.54 -15.93 14.87
CA PRO A 52 -5.62 -16.35 16.27
C PRO A 52 -4.44 -17.24 16.72
N ASP A 53 -3.68 -17.82 15.79
CA ASP A 53 -2.52 -18.66 16.03
C ASP A 53 -1.19 -17.86 16.01
N GLU A 54 -1.21 -16.59 15.59
CA GLU A 54 -0.05 -15.70 15.61
C GLU A 54 -0.12 -14.69 16.77
N LEU A 55 1.06 -14.41 17.35
CA LEU A 55 1.18 -13.38 18.40
C LEU A 55 1.28 -11.97 17.81
N ASP A 56 1.77 -11.88 16.57
CA ASP A 56 2.08 -10.62 15.91
C ASP A 56 0.85 -10.14 15.13
N ILE A 57 0.65 -8.83 15.14
CA ILE A 57 -0.45 -8.21 14.40
C ILE A 57 0.11 -7.72 13.07
N SER A 58 -0.54 -8.07 11.97
CA SER A 58 -0.22 -7.50 10.65
C SER A 58 -1.37 -6.67 10.12
N TYR A 59 -1.03 -5.76 9.22
CA TYR A 59 -1.97 -4.92 8.50
C TYR A 59 -1.68 -4.99 7.01
N SER A 60 -2.69 -4.73 6.19
CA SER A 60 -2.55 -4.70 4.74
C SER A 60 -3.21 -3.44 4.21
N LEU A 61 -2.41 -2.57 3.58
CA LEU A 61 -2.93 -1.46 2.78
C LEU A 61 -3.29 -1.99 1.39
N ASN A 62 -4.54 -1.81 0.98
CA ASN A 62 -5.06 -2.20 -0.33
C ASN A 62 -5.58 -0.97 -1.07
N VAL A 63 -5.04 -0.73 -2.25
CA VAL A 63 -5.39 0.38 -3.15
C VAL A 63 -5.85 -0.19 -4.49
N PRO A 64 -7.17 -0.17 -4.79
CA PRO A 64 -7.67 -0.63 -6.08
C PRO A 64 -7.27 0.31 -7.22
N LEU A 65 -6.80 -0.26 -8.32
CA LEU A 65 -6.31 0.41 -9.51
C LEU A 65 -7.15 0.00 -10.72
N LYS A 66 -7.79 0.97 -11.37
CA LYS A 66 -8.60 0.74 -12.58
C LYS A 66 -7.73 0.68 -13.83
N LYS A 67 -6.76 -0.23 -13.83
CA LYS A 67 -5.73 -0.41 -14.87
C LYS A 67 -5.35 -1.88 -14.95
N SER A 68 -5.11 -2.36 -16.17
CA SER A 68 -4.61 -3.71 -16.42
C SER A 68 -3.12 -3.82 -16.04
N LEU A 69 -2.72 -4.98 -15.50
CA LEU A 69 -1.33 -5.28 -15.12
C LEU A 69 -0.34 -5.14 -16.29
N LYS A 70 -0.83 -5.36 -17.52
CA LYS A 70 -0.04 -5.26 -18.76
C LYS A 70 0.38 -3.83 -19.08
N ASP A 71 -0.33 -2.83 -18.56
CA ASP A 71 -0.04 -1.40 -18.77
C ASP A 71 0.87 -0.88 -17.65
N THR A 72 2.09 -1.39 -17.60
CA THR A 72 3.03 -1.16 -16.49
C THR A 72 3.37 0.31 -16.28
N ASP A 73 3.67 1.05 -17.34
CA ASP A 73 4.02 2.47 -17.25
C ASP A 73 2.86 3.31 -16.68
N SER A 74 1.63 2.97 -17.06
CA SER A 74 0.41 3.62 -16.61
C SER A 74 0.11 3.30 -15.14
N LEU A 75 0.36 2.06 -14.71
CA LEU A 75 0.25 1.64 -13.31
C LEU A 75 1.28 2.35 -12.43
N GLU A 76 2.54 2.35 -12.83
CA GLU A 76 3.62 3.04 -12.12
C GLU A 76 3.30 4.54 -11.97
N ASN A 77 2.90 5.19 -13.07
CA ASN A 77 2.48 6.59 -13.02
C ASN A 77 1.23 6.83 -12.18
N THR A 78 0.33 5.85 -12.07
CA THR A 78 -0.85 5.94 -11.21
C THR A 78 -0.44 5.89 -9.75
N LEU A 79 0.41 4.94 -9.35
CA LEU A 79 0.92 4.84 -7.97
C LEU A 79 1.72 6.08 -7.58
N ARG A 80 2.62 6.56 -8.45
CA ARG A 80 3.38 7.80 -8.20
C ARG A 80 2.47 9.01 -7.95
N LYS A 81 1.31 9.08 -8.62
CA LYS A 81 0.33 10.14 -8.41
C LYS A 81 -0.45 9.96 -7.12
N ILE A 82 -0.95 8.76 -6.85
CA ILE A 82 -1.71 8.44 -5.63
C ILE A 82 -0.88 8.76 -4.39
N PHE A 83 0.35 8.26 -4.33
CA PHE A 83 1.23 8.43 -3.18
C PHE A 83 2.04 9.75 -3.20
N GLU A 84 1.90 10.56 -4.26
CA GLU A 84 2.68 11.78 -4.51
C GLU A 84 4.20 11.55 -4.41
N ASN A 85 4.67 10.37 -4.81
CA ASN A 85 6.06 9.96 -4.70
C ASN A 85 6.59 9.47 -6.06
N SER A 86 7.53 10.20 -6.65
CA SER A 86 8.10 9.89 -7.97
C SER A 86 9.13 8.75 -7.96
N LYS A 87 9.54 8.26 -6.79
CA LYS A 87 10.57 7.23 -6.64
C LYS A 87 10.00 5.81 -6.66
N ILE A 88 8.67 5.65 -6.73
CA ILE A 88 8.01 4.35 -6.88
C ILE A 88 8.40 3.73 -8.22
N ILE A 89 8.77 2.46 -8.22
CA ILE A 89 9.14 1.67 -9.40
C ILE A 89 8.33 0.38 -9.41
N LEU A 90 7.85 -0.02 -10.59
CA LEU A 90 7.24 -1.34 -10.81
C LEU A 90 8.21 -2.25 -11.57
N SER A 91 8.38 -3.48 -11.07
CA SER A 91 9.26 -4.47 -11.66
C SER A 91 8.59 -5.84 -11.81
N GLU A 92 9.11 -6.65 -12.75
CA GLU A 92 8.61 -8.01 -12.95
C GLU A 92 9.04 -8.94 -11.83
N ARG A 93 8.18 -9.91 -11.48
CA ARG A 93 8.43 -10.90 -10.42
C ARG A 93 8.99 -12.21 -10.96
N GLY A 94 10.00 -12.10 -11.81
CA GLY A 94 10.62 -13.26 -12.47
C GLY A 94 9.65 -13.95 -13.43
N SER A 95 9.20 -15.16 -13.10
CA SER A 95 8.26 -15.95 -13.91
C SER A 95 6.79 -15.82 -13.49
N ILE A 96 6.50 -15.00 -12.47
CA ILE A 96 5.14 -14.76 -12.01
C ILE A 96 4.55 -13.63 -12.86
N GLU A 97 3.50 -13.94 -13.63
CA GLU A 97 2.91 -13.01 -14.62
C GLU A 97 1.66 -12.28 -14.12
N ASP A 98 1.04 -12.76 -13.03
CA ASP A 98 -0.18 -12.21 -12.44
C ASP A 98 0.08 -11.06 -11.45
N SER A 99 1.34 -10.68 -11.27
CA SER A 99 1.73 -9.66 -10.31
C SER A 99 3.07 -9.00 -10.61
N LYS A 100 3.22 -7.77 -10.12
CA LYS A 100 4.41 -6.95 -10.22
C LYS A 100 4.86 -6.49 -8.85
N GLU A 101 6.16 -6.43 -8.66
CA GLU A 101 6.77 -5.93 -7.44
C GLU A 101 6.78 -4.40 -7.47
N VAL A 102 6.55 -3.80 -6.30
CA VAL A 102 6.61 -2.35 -6.12
C VAL A 102 7.72 -2.03 -5.14
N THR A 103 8.64 -1.18 -5.59
CA THR A 103 9.75 -0.69 -4.76
C THR A 103 9.77 0.83 -4.71
N ILE A 104 10.48 1.39 -3.73
CA ILE A 104 10.84 2.81 -3.66
C ILE A 104 12.35 2.92 -3.79
N SER A 105 12.80 3.68 -4.79
CA SER A 105 14.23 3.91 -4.97
C SER A 105 14.81 4.84 -3.90
N LYS A 106 15.84 4.37 -3.18
CA LYS A 106 16.55 5.16 -2.16
C LYS A 106 17.84 5.78 -2.71
N THR A 107 18.29 6.85 -2.07
CA THR A 107 19.45 7.64 -2.50
C THR A 107 20.80 6.91 -2.40
N ASP A 108 20.87 5.82 -1.65
CA ASP A 108 22.04 4.95 -1.50
C ASP A 108 22.15 3.86 -2.58
N GLY A 109 21.16 3.77 -3.48
CA GLY A 109 21.17 2.85 -4.61
C GLY A 109 20.47 1.51 -4.35
N ASP A 110 19.91 1.32 -3.14
CA ASP A 110 19.08 0.17 -2.83
C ASP A 110 17.61 0.53 -3.00
N ASP A 111 16.88 -0.29 -3.76
CA ASP A 111 15.43 -0.16 -3.88
C ASP A 111 14.76 -0.89 -2.71
N GLU A 112 13.89 -0.21 -1.98
CA GLU A 112 13.14 -0.80 -0.86
C GLU A 112 11.85 -1.43 -1.38
N PHE A 113 11.66 -2.73 -1.14
CA PHE A 113 10.39 -3.40 -1.40
C PHE A 113 9.28 -2.85 -0.50
N ILE A 114 8.15 -2.45 -1.09
CA ILE A 114 7.00 -1.94 -0.35
C ILE A 114 5.72 -2.74 -0.59
N GLY A 115 5.65 -3.59 -1.62
CA GLY A 115 4.44 -4.36 -1.87
C GLY A 115 4.36 -4.92 -3.28
N VAL A 116 3.15 -5.34 -3.64
CA VAL A 116 2.85 -6.03 -4.89
C VAL A 116 1.60 -5.42 -5.52
N VAL A 117 1.61 -5.22 -6.83
CA VAL A 117 0.39 -5.05 -7.61
C VAL A 117 0.01 -6.41 -8.18
N PHE A 118 -1.17 -6.91 -7.87
CA PHE A 118 -1.69 -8.16 -8.45
C PHE A 118 -2.94 -7.89 -9.30
N GLU A 119 -3.11 -8.71 -10.33
CA GLU A 119 -4.28 -8.66 -11.20
C GLU A 119 -5.53 -9.15 -10.42
N ASP A 120 -6.59 -8.33 -10.43
CA ASP A 120 -7.90 -8.74 -9.87
C ASP A 120 -8.74 -9.37 -10.98
N ASP A 121 -8.83 -8.66 -12.10
CA ASP A 121 -9.46 -9.07 -13.36
C ASP A 121 -8.74 -8.41 -14.54
N ASN A 122 -9.18 -8.66 -15.77
CA ASN A 122 -8.43 -8.24 -16.98
C ASN A 122 -8.12 -6.73 -17.06
N ASP A 123 -8.94 -5.89 -16.41
CA ASP A 123 -8.90 -4.43 -16.53
C ASP A 123 -8.66 -3.72 -15.18
N SER A 124 -8.44 -4.46 -14.10
CA SER A 124 -8.14 -3.89 -12.79
C SER A 124 -7.12 -4.71 -11.99
N CYS A 125 -6.43 -4.01 -11.11
CA CYS A 125 -5.43 -4.57 -10.23
C CYS A 125 -5.58 -3.96 -8.84
N THR A 126 -4.99 -4.60 -7.85
CA THR A 126 -4.87 -4.04 -6.51
C THR A 126 -3.41 -3.94 -6.13
N PHE A 127 -3.00 -2.75 -5.69
CA PHE A 127 -1.75 -2.60 -4.96
C PHE A 127 -1.99 -3.02 -3.51
N SER A 128 -1.18 -3.96 -3.03
CA SER A 128 -1.20 -4.40 -1.64
C SER A 128 0.18 -4.26 -1.02
N MET A 129 0.20 -3.62 0.15
CA MET A 129 1.39 -3.42 0.97
C MET A 129 1.17 -4.07 2.34
N PRO A 130 1.97 -5.08 2.70
CA PRO A 130 1.98 -5.60 4.07
C PRO A 130 2.64 -4.58 5.00
N ILE A 131 2.13 -4.50 6.24
CA ILE A 131 2.65 -3.64 7.30
C ILE A 131 2.70 -4.49 8.56
N LEU A 132 3.90 -4.74 9.06
CA LEU A 132 4.14 -5.62 10.21
C LEU A 132 4.28 -4.79 11.48
N ASP A 133 3.99 -5.37 12.64
CA ASP A 133 4.01 -4.61 13.90
C ASP A 133 5.39 -4.01 14.22
N PHE A 134 6.47 -4.68 13.83
CA PHE A 134 7.84 -4.21 14.04
C PHE A 134 8.22 -3.04 13.11
N ASP A 135 7.42 -2.76 12.08
CA ASP A 135 7.59 -1.59 11.22
C ASP A 135 7.06 -0.30 11.87
N LEU A 136 6.21 -0.43 12.91
CA LEU A 136 5.37 0.65 13.48
C LEU A 136 5.98 1.44 14.65
#